data_AF-A0A3G3GU54-F1
#
_entry.id   AF-A0A3G3GU54-F1
#
_cell.length_a   1.000
_cell.length_b   1.000
_cell.length_c   1.000
_cell.angle_alpha   90.00
_cell.angle_beta   90.00
_cell.angle_gamma   90.00
#
_symmetry.space_group_name_H-M   'P 1'
#
loop_
_entity.id
_entity.type
_entity.pdbx_description
1 polymer ?
#
loop_
_entity_poly.entity_id
_entity_poly.type
_entity_poly.pdbx_seq_one_letter_code
_entity_poly.pdbx_strand_id
1 'polypeptide(L)'
;MLRALLIHIRDFCYHYSKKQGGEKFAEENYKLRLLGFVFIYYIGILVVLGNIAHHYNKMPINKNSSFSGRIFFSLFFFLLPSWLLLKWILKTVEDSPIKIDVSLDEYRKIRNRGLFILGFGCVFCLSCLVLPTYIRGGKIHVGNYVIQRK
;
A
#
# COMPACT_ATOMS: atom_id res chain seq x y z
N MET A 1 -2.58 7.28 -17.39
CA MET A 1 -1.48 6.49 -16.79
C MET A 1 -1.89 5.75 -15.52
N LEU A 2 -2.37 6.44 -14.48
CA LEU A 2 -2.80 5.79 -13.22
C LEU A 2 -3.88 4.72 -13.40
N ARG A 3 -4.93 5.00 -14.19
CA ARG A 3 -6.01 4.04 -14.48
C ARG A 3 -5.49 2.73 -15.09
N ALA A 4 -4.54 2.80 -16.03
CA ALA A 4 -3.95 1.62 -16.65
C ALA A 4 -3.15 0.77 -15.66
N LEU A 5 -2.41 1.42 -14.75
CA LEU A 5 -1.70 0.72 -13.67
C LEU A 5 -2.69 0.00 -12.74
N LEU A 6 -3.78 0.67 -12.35
CA LEU A 6 -4.82 0.09 -11.49
C LEU A 6 -5.53 -1.09 -12.18
N ILE A 7 -5.80 -1.01 -13.48
CA ILE A 7 -6.34 -2.12 -14.28
C ILE A 7 -5.36 -3.30 -14.29
N HIS A 8 -4.06 -3.05 -14.50
CA HIS A 8 -3.06 -4.12 -14.46
C HIS A 8 -2.97 -4.80 -13.09
N ILE A 9 -3.04 -4.04 -11.99
CA ILE A 9 -3.07 -4.60 -10.63
C ILE A 9 -4.35 -5.41 -10.41
N ARG A 10 -5.51 -4.89 -10.86
CA ARG A 10 -6.79 -5.60 -10.78
C ARG A 10 -6.74 -6.94 -11.52
N ASP A 11 -6.28 -6.95 -12.76
CA ASP A 11 -6.18 -8.16 -13.58
C ASP A 11 -5.23 -9.17 -12.95
N PHE A 12 -4.10 -8.68 -12.40
CA PHE A 12 -3.22 -9.50 -11.58
C PHE A 12 -3.94 -10.11 -10.37
N CYS A 13 -4.65 -9.31 -9.57
CA CYS A 13 -5.38 -9.78 -8.40
C CYS A 13 -6.45 -10.82 -8.77
N TYR A 14 -7.13 -10.63 -9.89
CA TYR A 14 -8.13 -11.58 -10.41
C TYR A 14 -7.48 -12.89 -10.82
N HIS A 15 -6.49 -12.88 -11.72
CA HIS A 15 -5.85 -14.10 -12.20
C HIS A 15 -5.07 -14.84 -11.12
N TYR A 16 -4.46 -14.12 -10.19
CA TYR A 16 -3.81 -14.72 -9.04
C TYR A 16 -4.83 -15.46 -8.16
N SER A 17 -5.99 -14.87 -7.92
CA SER A 17 -7.08 -15.52 -7.17
C SER A 17 -7.68 -16.70 -7.95
N LYS A 18 -7.88 -16.56 -9.27
CA LYS A 18 -8.36 -17.64 -10.15
C LYS A 18 -7.44 -18.86 -10.09
N LYS A 19 -6.12 -18.65 -10.02
CA LYS A 19 -5.15 -19.74 -9.86
C LYS A 19 -5.17 -20.40 -8.48
N GLN A 20 -5.62 -19.71 -7.43
CA GLN A 20 -5.66 -20.24 -6.07
C GLN A 20 -6.93 -21.05 -5.77
N GLY A 21 -8.09 -20.64 -6.29
CA GLY A 21 -9.37 -21.25 -5.92
C GLY A 21 -10.41 -21.31 -7.04
N GLY A 22 -10.00 -21.10 -8.29
CA GLY A 22 -10.92 -21.06 -9.44
C GLY A 22 -11.67 -19.73 -9.56
N GLU A 23 -12.61 -19.68 -10.49
CA GLU A 23 -13.28 -18.44 -10.93
C GLU A 23 -14.16 -17.82 -9.84
N LYS A 24 -14.98 -18.62 -9.16
CA LYS A 24 -15.84 -18.14 -8.06
C LYS A 24 -15.03 -17.46 -6.96
N PHE A 25 -13.92 -18.09 -6.57
CA PHE A 25 -13.00 -17.49 -5.59
C PHE A 25 -12.39 -16.19 -6.10
N ALA A 26 -12.07 -16.12 -7.40
CA ALA A 26 -11.53 -14.91 -8.00
C ALA A 26 -12.50 -13.74 -7.92
N GLU A 27 -13.76 -13.94 -8.30
CA GLU A 27 -14.81 -12.92 -8.30
C GLU A 27 -15.07 -12.33 -6.91
N GLU A 28 -15.04 -13.18 -5.89
CA GLU A 28 -15.24 -12.76 -4.49
C GLU A 28 -14.02 -12.02 -3.92
N ASN A 29 -12.80 -12.43 -4.28
CA ASN A 29 -11.59 -12.03 -3.54
C ASN A 29 -10.70 -11.01 -4.27
N TYR A 30 -10.83 -10.83 -5.59
CA TYR A 30 -9.93 -9.93 -6.32
C TYR A 30 -10.04 -8.47 -5.85
N LYS A 31 -11.24 -8.02 -5.48
CA LYS A 31 -11.48 -6.68 -4.94
C LYS A 31 -10.73 -6.47 -3.63
N LEU A 32 -10.80 -7.44 -2.71
CA LEU A 32 -10.09 -7.39 -1.43
C LEU A 32 -8.57 -7.35 -1.62
N ARG A 33 -8.04 -8.13 -2.58
CA ARG A 33 -6.60 -8.11 -2.88
C ARG A 33 -6.17 -6.79 -3.52
N LEU A 34 -6.97 -6.25 -4.42
CA LEU A 34 -6.72 -4.94 -5.02
C LEU A 34 -6.71 -3.85 -3.94
N LEU A 35 -7.64 -3.90 -2.99
CA LEU A 35 -7.65 -3.02 -1.82
C LEU A 35 -6.35 -3.14 -1.04
N GLY A 36 -5.90 -4.36 -0.73
CA GLY A 36 -4.63 -4.60 -0.04
C GLY A 36 -3.42 -3.99 -0.78
N PHE A 37 -3.38 -4.13 -2.11
CA PHE A 37 -2.34 -3.51 -2.94
C PHE A 37 -2.29 -2.00 -2.79
N VAL A 38 -3.43 -1.33 -2.96
CA VAL A 38 -3.53 0.13 -2.83
C VAL A 38 -3.18 0.57 -1.40
N PHE A 39 -3.60 -0.22 -0.41
CA PHE A 39 -3.39 0.09 1.00
C PHE A 39 -1.90 0.10 1.38
N ILE A 40 -1.07 -0.78 0.80
CA ILE A 40 0.39 -0.79 1.04
C ILE A 40 1.02 0.57 0.69
N TYR A 41 0.67 1.12 -0.48
CA TYR A 41 1.17 2.44 -0.90
C TYR A 41 0.61 3.56 -0.03
N TYR A 42 -0.67 3.45 0.30
CA TYR A 42 -1.36 4.46 1.09
C TYR A 42 -0.83 4.56 2.53
N ILE A 43 -0.52 3.43 3.18
CA ILE A 43 0.12 3.41 4.51
C ILE A 43 1.40 4.25 4.51
N GLY A 44 2.26 4.07 3.50
CA GLY A 44 3.51 4.84 3.39
C GLY A 44 3.25 6.35 3.36
N ILE A 45 2.27 6.78 2.55
CA ILE A 45 1.86 8.19 2.47
C ILE A 45 1.33 8.68 3.82
N LEU A 46 0.47 7.91 4.48
CA LEU A 46 -0.08 8.29 5.80
C LEU A 46 0.99 8.46 6.86
N VAL A 47 1.98 7.58 6.88
CA VAL A 47 3.09 7.67 7.83
C VAL A 47 3.90 8.95 7.58
N VAL A 48 4.17 9.30 6.32
CA VAL A 48 4.87 10.54 5.98
C VAL A 48 4.05 11.76 6.40
N LEU A 49 2.76 11.79 6.03
CA LEU A 49 1.85 12.89 6.38
C LEU A 49 1.70 13.04 7.89
N GLY A 50 1.55 11.94 8.62
CA GLY A 50 1.45 11.94 10.07
C GLY A 50 2.73 12.44 10.74
N ASN A 51 3.89 12.03 10.23
CA ASN A 51 5.16 12.56 10.69
C ASN A 51 5.29 14.06 10.41
N ILE A 52 4.95 14.53 9.21
CA ILE A 52 4.95 15.96 8.87
C ILE A 52 4.02 16.74 9.78
N ALA A 53 2.77 16.30 9.95
CA ALA A 53 1.77 16.95 10.80
C ALA A 53 2.23 17.04 12.26
N HIS A 54 2.86 15.98 12.79
CA HIS A 54 3.48 15.99 14.10
C HIS A 54 4.65 16.99 14.17
N HIS A 55 5.47 17.12 13.13
CA HIS A 55 6.60 18.06 13.12
C HIS A 55 6.13 19.50 13.35
N TYR A 56 5.04 19.87 12.67
CA TYR A 56 4.48 21.21 12.72
C TYR A 56 3.52 21.42 13.90
N ASN A 57 3.48 20.51 14.88
CA ASN A 57 2.56 20.54 16.04
C ASN A 57 1.07 20.66 15.65
N LYS A 58 0.69 20.15 14.47
CA LYS A 58 -0.69 20.19 13.97
C LYS A 58 -1.51 18.95 14.35
N MET A 59 -0.89 17.97 15.01
CA MET A 59 -1.60 16.80 15.52
C MET A 59 -1.99 16.99 16.98
N PRO A 60 -3.21 16.57 17.38
CA PRO A 60 -3.67 16.59 18.77
C PRO A 60 -3.09 15.40 19.56
N ILE A 61 -1.79 15.13 19.39
CA ILE A 61 -1.07 14.11 20.15
C ILE A 61 0.13 14.76 20.84
N ASN A 62 0.46 14.24 22.02
CA ASN A 62 1.60 14.72 22.81
C ASN A 62 2.88 14.72 21.95
N LYS A 63 3.65 15.81 21.97
CA LYS A 63 4.94 15.93 21.25
C LYS A 63 5.95 14.84 21.65
N ASN A 64 5.81 14.31 22.87
CA ASN A 64 6.63 13.23 23.41
C ASN A 64 6.07 11.82 23.13
N SER A 65 5.02 11.70 22.31
CA SER A 65 4.48 10.41 21.88
C SER A 65 5.54 9.54 21.20
N SER A 66 5.55 8.25 21.53
CA SER A 66 6.45 7.27 20.90
C SER A 66 6.18 7.17 19.39
N PHE A 67 7.20 6.76 18.62
CA PHE A 67 7.07 6.60 17.17
C PHE A 67 5.89 5.69 16.80
N SER A 68 5.73 4.57 17.51
CA SER A 68 4.61 3.65 17.34
C SER A 68 3.27 4.34 17.60
N GLY A 69 3.16 5.14 18.68
CA GLY A 69 1.94 5.91 18.99
C GLY A 69 1.55 6.90 17.89
N ARG A 70 2.54 7.54 17.25
CA ARG A 70 2.30 8.45 16.11
C ARG A 70 1.81 7.69 14.88
N ILE A 71 2.37 6.51 14.59
CA ILE A 71 1.90 5.66 13.49
C ILE A 71 0.46 5.22 13.74
N PHE A 72 0.15 4.67 14.92
CA PHE A 72 -1.20 4.22 15.24
C PHE A 72 -2.22 5.34 15.14
N PHE A 73 -1.90 6.53 15.68
CA PHE A 73 -2.79 7.69 15.58
C PHE A 73 -3.00 8.13 14.13
N SER A 74 -1.92 8.20 13.34
CA SER A 74 -2.00 8.56 11.92
C SER A 74 -2.84 7.54 11.14
N LEU A 75 -2.61 6.25 11.36
CA LEU A 75 -3.40 5.20 10.72
C LEU A 75 -4.88 5.31 11.11
N PHE A 76 -5.19 5.53 12.40
CA PHE A 76 -6.58 5.60 12.88
C PHE A 76 -7.33 6.81 12.34
N PHE A 77 -6.76 8.02 12.42
CA PHE A 77 -7.42 9.25 11.96
C PHE A 77 -7.60 9.30 10.45
N PHE A 78 -6.63 8.76 9.70
CA PHE A 78 -6.69 8.76 8.25
C PHE A 78 -7.31 7.49 7.67
N LEU A 79 -7.70 6.50 8.49
CA LEU A 79 -8.34 5.26 8.06
C LEU A 79 -9.71 5.50 7.41
N LEU A 80 -10.54 6.35 8.02
CA LEU A 80 -11.89 6.64 7.53
C LEU A 80 -11.87 7.31 6.14
N PRO A 81 -11.06 8.37 5.92
CA PRO A 81 -10.86 8.94 4.58
C PRO A 81 -10.37 7.92 3.55
N SER A 82 -9.51 6.97 3.95
CA SER A 82 -9.05 5.89 3.05
C SER A 82 -10.18 5.02 2.55
N TRP A 83 -11.19 4.74 3.37
CA TRP A 83 -12.29 3.88 2.95
C TRP A 83 -13.06 4.47 1.76
N LEU A 84 -13.27 5.79 1.77
CA LEU A 84 -13.89 6.51 0.66
C LEU A 84 -12.99 6.53 -0.58
N LEU A 85 -11.70 6.79 -0.39
CA LEU A 85 -10.72 6.77 -1.49
C LEU A 85 -10.65 5.38 -2.15
N LEU A 86 -10.67 4.32 -1.34
CA LEU A 86 -10.63 2.94 -1.80
C LEU A 86 -11.90 2.57 -2.59
N LYS A 87 -13.08 2.96 -2.12
CA LYS A 87 -14.33 2.80 -2.90
C LYS A 87 -14.27 3.53 -4.23
N TRP A 88 -13.72 4.74 -4.25
CA TRP A 88 -13.56 5.51 -5.48
C TRP A 88 -12.59 4.84 -6.47
N ILE A 89 -11.47 4.30 -5.98
CA ILE A 89 -10.50 3.56 -6.80
C ILE A 89 -11.13 2.31 -7.40
N LEU A 90 -11.86 1.52 -6.60
CA LEU A 90 -12.58 0.33 -7.08
C LEU A 90 -13.55 0.69 -8.20
N LYS A 91 -14.36 1.73 -8.02
CA LYS A 91 -15.32 2.18 -9.04
C LYS A 91 -14.63 2.58 -10.35
N THR A 92 -13.46 3.21 -10.26
CA THR A 92 -12.69 3.68 -11.43
C THR A 92 -12.19 2.53 -12.33
N VAL A 93 -12.01 1.34 -11.75
CA VAL A 93 -11.55 0.15 -12.49
C VAL A 93 -12.64 -0.88 -12.74
N GLU A 94 -13.82 -0.74 -12.14
CA GLU A 94 -14.92 -1.69 -12.29
C GLU A 94 -15.52 -1.67 -13.71
N ASP A 95 -15.56 -0.50 -14.34
CA ASP A 95 -16.14 -0.32 -15.68
C ASP A 95 -15.36 -1.00 -16.81
N SER A 96 -14.12 -1.43 -16.56
CA SER A 96 -13.30 -2.07 -17.60
C SER A 96 -13.51 -3.58 -17.60
N PRO A 97 -13.67 -4.25 -18.76
CA PRO A 97 -13.81 -5.70 -18.77
C PRO A 97 -12.53 -6.38 -18.23
N ILE A 98 -12.69 -7.47 -17.48
CA ILE A 98 -11.59 -8.35 -17.07
C ILE A 98 -11.52 -9.48 -18.09
N LYS A 99 -10.35 -9.71 -18.68
CA LYS A 99 -10.14 -10.83 -19.60
C LYS A 99 -10.08 -12.13 -18.78
N ILE A 100 -11.16 -12.91 -18.76
CA ILE A 100 -11.29 -14.10 -17.90
C ILE A 100 -10.28 -15.19 -18.29
N ASP A 101 -10.09 -15.38 -19.58
CA ASP A 101 -9.21 -16.40 -20.13
C ASP A 101 -7.96 -15.77 -20.74
N VAL A 102 -6.83 -16.13 -20.14
CA VAL A 102 -5.49 -15.68 -20.54
C VAL A 102 -4.63 -16.91 -20.77
N SER A 103 -3.79 -16.84 -21.80
CA SER A 103 -2.80 -17.88 -22.05
C SER A 103 -1.76 -17.93 -20.91
N LEU A 104 -1.04 -19.04 -20.79
CA LEU A 104 0.00 -19.19 -19.77
C LEU A 104 1.09 -18.11 -19.87
N ASP A 105 1.45 -17.70 -21.08
CA ASP A 105 2.47 -16.67 -21.31
C ASP A 105 1.96 -15.28 -20.91
N GLU A 106 0.70 -14.99 -21.20
CA GLU A 106 0.06 -13.74 -20.79
C GLU A 106 -0.06 -13.67 -19.27
N TYR A 107 -0.46 -14.77 -18.62
CA TYR A 107 -0.48 -14.88 -17.16
C TYR A 107 0.90 -14.63 -16.53
N ARG A 108 1.97 -15.22 -17.09
CA ARG A 108 3.34 -14.99 -16.58
C ARG A 108 3.72 -13.50 -16.64
N LYS A 109 3.36 -12.80 -17.72
CA LYS A 109 3.60 -11.35 -17.86
C LYS A 109 2.81 -10.54 -16.82
N ILE A 110 1.52 -10.83 -16.66
CA ILE A 110 0.65 -10.19 -15.65
C ILE A 110 1.21 -10.43 -14.24
N ARG A 111 1.57 -11.67 -13.93
CA ARG A 111 2.14 -12.07 -12.63
C ARG A 111 3.42 -11.33 -12.32
N ASN A 112 4.39 -11.34 -13.23
CA ASN A 112 5.69 -10.71 -12.99
C ASN A 112 5.55 -9.19 -12.83
N ARG A 113 4.68 -8.54 -13.61
CA ARG A 113 4.36 -7.11 -13.44
C ARG A 113 3.67 -6.83 -12.10
N GLY A 114 2.67 -7.62 -11.73
CA GLY A 114 1.95 -7.48 -10.46
C GLY A 114 2.87 -7.66 -9.25
N LEU A 115 3.74 -8.67 -9.27
CA LEU A 115 4.75 -8.89 -8.23
C LEU A 115 5.79 -7.77 -8.18
N PHE A 116 6.22 -7.24 -9.33
CA PHE A 116 7.11 -6.09 -9.39
C PHE A 116 6.48 -4.85 -8.75
N ILE A 117 5.23 -4.55 -9.09
CA ILE A 117 4.47 -3.44 -8.49
C ILE A 117 4.27 -3.69 -6.99
N LEU A 118 3.98 -4.92 -6.55
CA LEU A 118 3.87 -5.23 -5.13
C LEU A 118 5.19 -4.97 -4.39
N GLY A 119 6.30 -5.48 -4.94
CA GLY A 119 7.62 -5.33 -4.38
C GLY A 119 8.01 -3.86 -4.27
N PHE A 120 7.76 -3.07 -5.32
CA PHE A 120 7.99 -1.62 -5.28
C PHE A 120 7.15 -0.93 -4.19
N GLY A 121 5.88 -1.33 -4.02
CA GLY A 121 5.01 -0.82 -2.95
C GLY A 121 5.53 -1.15 -1.56
N CYS A 122 6.02 -2.37 -1.33
CA CYS A 122 6.63 -2.76 -0.07
C CYS A 122 7.90 -1.95 0.23
N VAL A 123 8.79 -1.79 -0.75
CA VAL A 123 10.02 -0.97 -0.61
C VAL A 123 9.66 0.49 -0.33
N PHE A 124 8.67 1.05 -1.05
CA PHE A 124 8.17 2.39 -0.83
C PHE A 124 7.62 2.56 0.60
N CYS A 125 6.75 1.65 1.04
CA CYS A 125 6.15 1.69 2.38
C CYS A 125 7.23 1.61 3.48
N LEU A 126 8.19 0.70 3.36
CA LEU A 126 9.33 0.59 4.28
C LEU A 126 10.18 1.87 4.28
N SER A 127 10.45 2.43 3.11
CA SER A 127 11.18 3.71 3.01
C SER A 127 10.43 4.82 3.73
N CYS A 128 9.11 4.91 3.56
CA CYS A 128 8.26 5.88 4.25
C CYS A 128 8.23 5.70 5.78
N LEU A 129 8.44 4.50 6.29
CA LEU A 129 8.56 4.23 7.73
C LEU A 129 9.94 4.61 8.28
N VAL A 130 10.99 4.32 7.53
CA VAL A 130 12.38 4.49 7.99
C VAL A 130 12.88 5.92 7.82
N LEU A 131 12.62 6.53 6.66
CA LEU A 131 13.17 7.83 6.28
C LEU A 131 12.81 8.96 7.27
N PRO A 132 11.57 9.10 7.75
CA PRO A 132 11.23 10.14 8.73
C PRO A 132 11.96 9.96 10.07
N THR A 133 12.24 8.71 10.44
CA THR A 133 13.00 8.37 11.65
C THR A 133 14.47 8.75 11.48
N TYR A 134 15.05 8.47 10.32
CA TYR A 134 16.43 8.84 9.97
C TYR A 134 16.63 10.36 9.93
N ILE A 135 15.73 11.08 9.25
CA ILE A 135 15.83 12.54 9.04
C ILE A 135 15.82 13.30 10.36
N ARG A 136 15.09 12.80 11.37
CA ARG A 136 14.95 13.42 12.70
C ARG A 136 16.08 13.10 13.69
N GLY A 137 17.16 12.47 13.25
CA GLY A 137 18.25 12.03 14.14
C GLY A 137 17.86 10.87 15.04
N GLY A 138 16.77 10.16 14.72
CA GLY A 138 16.37 8.94 15.42
C GLY A 138 17.38 7.82 15.17
N LYS A 139 17.54 6.94 16.16
CA LYS A 139 18.32 5.72 16.02
C LYS A 139 17.46 4.68 15.29
N ILE A 140 17.91 4.20 14.14
CA ILE A 140 17.30 3.08 13.43
C ILE A 140 18.11 1.84 13.77
N HIS A 141 17.44 0.84 14.35
CA HIS A 141 18.03 -0.45 14.66
C HIS A 141 17.73 -1.43 13.52
N VAL A 142 18.76 -1.88 12.81
CA VAL A 142 18.67 -2.92 11.77
C VAL A 142 19.50 -4.12 12.23
N GLY A 143 18.86 -5.07 12.91
CA GLY A 143 19.57 -6.16 13.59
C GLY A 143 20.49 -5.60 14.67
N ASN A 144 21.80 -5.89 14.56
CA ASN A 144 22.82 -5.37 15.48
C ASN A 144 23.36 -3.98 15.09
N TYR A 145 22.92 -3.41 13.97
CA TYR A 145 23.42 -2.13 13.48
C TYR A 145 22.53 -0.98 13.94
N VAL A 146 23.15 0.07 14.48
CA VAL A 146 22.47 1.33 14.83
C VAL A 146 22.88 2.38 13.82
N ILE A 147 21.94 2.80 12.97
CA ILE A 147 22.13 3.91 12.05
C ILE A 147 21.60 5.17 12.73
N GLN A 148 22.49 6.13 12.97
CA GLN A 148 22.16 7.43 13.56
C GLN A 148 22.74 8.54 12.69
N ARG A 149 21.93 9.54 12.37
CA ARG A 149 22.39 10.75 11.69
C ARG A 149 23.13 11.62 12.72
N LYS A 150 24.41 11.90 12.48
CA LYS A 150 25.22 12.85 13.27
C LYS A 150 24.66 14.26 13.11
#